data_AF-A0A8T2IHE0-F1
#
_entry.id   AF-A0A8T2IHE0-F1
#
_cell.length_a   1.000
_cell.length_b   1.000
_cell.length_c   1.000
_cell.angle_alpha   90.00
_cell.angle_beta   90.00
_cell.angle_gamma   90.00
#
_symmetry.space_group_name_H-M   'P 1'
#
loop_
_entity.id
_entity.type
_entity.pdbx_description
1 polymer ?
#
loop_
_entity_poly.entity_id
_entity_poly.type
_entity_poly.pdbx_seq_one_letter_code
_entity_poly.pdbx_strand_id
1 'polypeptide(L)'
;MCARVVQSTDTGAVSEIAAATGIMVRKDKDDALHCFHPGCTLTSHILCLAKLFLLNDPQHLIPVEGVCPSCGHSVLWGDLIRYRKGCYGDLEEISNSQGHWVDELQKDQQ
;
A
#
# COMPACT_ATOMS: atom_id res chain seq x y z
N MET A 1 -16.05 6.66 -3.07
CA MET A 1 -14.76 5.99 -3.38
C MET A 1 -13.88 7.01 -4.10
N CYS A 2 -12.62 7.18 -3.69
CA CYS A 2 -11.78 8.33 -4.08
C CYS A 2 -10.59 7.98 -5.01
N ALA A 3 -10.54 6.76 -5.53
CA ALA A 3 -9.54 6.36 -6.51
C ALA A 3 -9.84 7.07 -7.84
N ARG A 4 -8.99 8.01 -8.24
CA ARG A 4 -9.20 8.78 -9.46
C ARG A 4 -8.69 7.94 -10.64
N VAL A 5 -9.56 7.14 -11.24
CA VAL A 5 -9.53 6.91 -12.71
C VAL A 5 -10.25 8.13 -13.28
N VAL A 6 -9.63 8.90 -14.17
CA VAL A 6 -10.08 10.25 -14.58
C VAL A 6 -11.62 10.39 -14.66
N GLN A 7 -12.22 11.05 -13.66
CA GLN A 7 -13.46 11.83 -13.75
C GLN A 7 -13.60 12.70 -12.50
N SER A 8 -13.59 14.02 -12.72
CA SER A 8 -13.78 15.07 -11.73
C SER A 8 -15.25 15.19 -11.33
N THR A 9 -15.54 15.14 -10.04
CA THR A 9 -16.49 16.07 -9.41
C THR A 9 -16.04 16.31 -7.98
N ASP A 10 -15.51 17.50 -7.73
CA ASP A 10 -15.43 18.09 -6.40
C ASP A 10 -16.86 18.45 -6.01
N THR A 11 -17.46 17.71 -5.08
CA THR A 11 -18.69 18.12 -4.39
C THR A 11 -18.66 17.54 -2.99
N GLY A 12 -18.90 18.41 -2.01
CA GLY A 12 -18.89 18.09 -0.60
C GLY A 12 -19.90 17.00 -0.21
N ALA A 13 -19.73 16.54 1.02
CA ALA A 13 -20.68 15.72 1.76
C ALA A 13 -21.06 14.37 1.11
N VAL A 14 -20.14 13.41 1.15
CA VAL A 14 -20.49 11.99 1.29
C VAL A 14 -19.55 11.42 2.36
N SER A 15 -19.97 10.81 3.45
CA SER A 15 -21.28 10.46 3.98
C SER A 15 -20.98 9.94 5.40
N GLU A 16 -21.74 10.40 6.37
CA GLU A 16 -21.71 9.91 7.75
C GLU A 16 -21.88 8.38 7.78
N ILE A 17 -20.78 7.65 7.98
CA ILE A 17 -20.78 6.40 8.73
C ILE A 17 -19.50 6.40 9.58
N ALA A 18 -19.47 7.32 10.55
CA ALA A 18 -18.52 7.32 11.66
C ALA A 18 -19.11 6.61 12.89
N ALA A 19 -20.06 5.69 12.70
CA ALA A 19 -20.72 4.99 13.78
C ALA A 19 -20.09 3.62 14.01
N ALA A 20 -19.00 3.58 14.81
CA ALA A 20 -18.76 2.56 15.85
C ALA A 20 -17.35 2.62 16.46
N THR A 21 -16.35 3.15 15.77
CA THR A 21 -14.97 3.20 16.29
C THR A 21 -14.33 4.54 15.93
N GLY A 22 -14.13 5.39 16.94
CA GLY A 22 -13.73 6.80 16.80
C GLY A 22 -12.30 7.03 16.28
N ILE A 23 -11.98 6.56 15.08
CA ILE A 23 -10.71 6.87 14.40
C ILE A 23 -10.98 7.85 13.26
N MET A 24 -10.75 9.14 13.52
CA MET A 24 -10.65 10.15 12.47
C MET A 24 -9.30 9.97 11.76
N VAL A 25 -9.28 9.38 10.57
CA VAL A 25 -8.04 9.43 9.76
C VAL A 25 -8.00 10.75 9.00
N ARG A 26 -7.00 11.57 9.29
CA ARG A 26 -6.73 12.77 8.50
C ARG A 26 -6.31 12.38 7.10
N LYS A 27 -6.82 13.12 6.12
CA LYS A 27 -6.56 12.91 4.70
C LYS A 27 -5.30 13.72 4.34
N ASP A 28 -4.13 13.21 4.69
CA ASP A 28 -2.89 13.90 4.34
C ASP A 28 -2.61 13.73 2.85
N LYS A 29 -2.14 14.81 2.20
CA LYS A 29 -1.80 14.78 0.77
C LYS A 29 -0.65 13.82 0.47
N ASP A 30 0.19 13.55 1.47
CA ASP A 30 1.34 12.67 1.34
C ASP A 30 0.97 11.19 1.27
N ASP A 31 -0.26 10.81 1.60
CA ASP A 31 -0.71 9.41 1.67
C ASP A 31 -1.21 8.83 0.34
N ALA A 32 -0.69 9.31 -0.78
CA ALA A 32 -0.99 8.76 -2.10
C ALA A 32 -0.16 7.50 -2.41
N LEU A 33 -0.82 6.49 -2.96
CA LEU A 33 -0.22 5.33 -3.62
C LEU A 33 -0.38 5.46 -5.13
N HIS A 34 0.66 5.03 -5.83
CA HIS A 34 0.71 4.95 -7.29
C HIS A 34 0.87 3.49 -7.71
N CYS A 35 0.19 3.10 -8.79
CA CYS A 35 0.46 1.81 -9.42
C CYS A 35 1.86 1.85 -10.06
N PHE A 36 2.64 0.79 -9.88
CA PHE A 36 3.97 0.65 -10.48
C PHE A 36 3.96 0.03 -11.88
N HIS A 37 2.80 -0.43 -12.38
CA HIS A 37 2.70 -0.98 -13.73
C HIS A 37 2.94 0.12 -14.79
N PRO A 38 3.82 -0.11 -15.78
CA PRO A 38 4.10 0.86 -16.83
C PRO A 38 2.83 1.37 -17.53
N GLY A 39 2.74 2.69 -17.72
CA GLY A 39 1.60 3.33 -18.37
C GLY A 39 0.32 3.46 -17.52
N CYS A 40 0.29 2.90 -16.31
CA CYS A 40 -0.84 3.06 -15.41
C CYS A 40 -0.79 4.41 -14.66
N THR A 41 -1.89 5.17 -14.68
CA THR A 41 -1.96 6.50 -14.06
C THR A 41 -2.71 6.51 -12.73
N LEU A 42 -2.98 5.34 -12.14
CA LEU A 42 -3.68 5.24 -10.86
C LEU A 42 -2.95 6.05 -9.79
N THR A 43 -3.68 6.96 -9.15
CA THR A 43 -3.30 7.62 -7.91
C THR A 43 -4.48 7.51 -6.94
N SER A 44 -4.25 6.98 -5.75
CA SER A 44 -5.27 6.83 -4.72
C SER A 44 -4.71 7.10 -3.33
N HIS A 45 -5.53 7.63 -2.42
CA HIS A 45 -5.17 7.60 -1.00
C HIS A 45 -4.99 6.15 -0.53
N ILE A 46 -4.00 5.91 0.34
CA ILE A 46 -3.70 4.60 0.93
C ILE A 46 -4.95 3.93 1.50
N LEU A 47 -5.73 4.64 2.31
CA LEU A 47 -6.91 4.06 2.94
C LEU A 47 -8.04 3.78 1.95
N CYS A 48 -8.22 4.60 0.91
CA CYS A 48 -9.23 4.32 -0.12
C CYS A 48 -8.88 3.03 -0.88
N LEU A 49 -7.59 2.85 -1.20
CA LEU A 49 -7.14 1.65 -1.93
C LEU A 49 -7.18 0.41 -1.04
N ALA A 50 -6.78 0.53 0.22
CA ALA A 50 -6.87 -0.57 1.20
C ALA A 50 -8.31 -1.06 1.35
N LYS A 51 -9.26 -0.15 1.57
CA LYS A 51 -10.68 -0.48 1.68
C LYS A 51 -11.23 -1.16 0.43
N LEU A 52 -10.74 -0.77 -0.75
CA LEU A 52 -11.13 -1.40 -2.01
C LEU A 52 -10.66 -2.86 -2.08
N PHE A 53 -9.40 -3.12 -1.73
CA PHE A 53 -8.83 -4.47 -1.75
C PHE A 53 -9.44 -5.39 -0.68
N LEU A 54 -9.93 -4.80 0.41
CA LEU A 54 -10.54 -5.51 1.53
C LEU A 54 -12.07 -5.67 1.41
N LEU A 55 -12.70 -5.30 0.29
CA LEU A 55 -14.15 -5.38 0.13
C LEU A 55 -14.72 -6.78 0.40
N ASN A 56 -13.99 -7.82 0.02
CA ASN A 56 -14.40 -9.21 0.22
C ASN A 56 -13.86 -9.82 1.53
N ASP A 57 -12.95 -9.12 2.22
CA ASP A 57 -12.24 -9.60 3.40
C ASP A 57 -12.31 -8.57 4.56
N PRO A 58 -13.52 -8.24 5.06
CA PRO A 58 -13.71 -7.15 6.01
C PRO A 58 -13.09 -7.39 7.40
N GLN A 59 -12.64 -8.62 7.70
CA GLN A 59 -11.95 -8.96 8.94
C GLN A 59 -10.46 -8.60 8.91
N HIS A 60 -9.89 -8.41 7.72
CA HIS A 60 -8.49 -8.03 7.57
C HIS A 60 -8.33 -6.50 7.68
N LEU A 61 -7.31 -6.07 8.42
CA LEU A 61 -6.97 -4.65 8.57
C LEU A 61 -6.06 -4.14 7.45
N ILE A 62 -5.27 -5.04 6.85
CA ILE A 62 -4.27 -4.74 5.83
C ILE A 62 -4.45 -5.73 4.69
N PRO A 63 -4.65 -5.29 3.44
CA PRO A 63 -4.73 -6.21 2.32
C PRO A 63 -3.35 -6.82 2.04
N VAL A 64 -3.34 -8.07 1.56
CA VAL A 64 -2.12 -8.72 1.08
C VAL A 64 -1.86 -8.33 -0.38
N GLU A 65 -2.92 -8.35 -1.18
CA GLU A 65 -2.91 -8.05 -2.62
C GLU A 65 -4.27 -7.49 -3.06
N GLY A 66 -4.36 -7.08 -4.33
CA GLY A 66 -5.61 -6.71 -4.97
C GLY A 66 -5.45 -6.41 -6.45
N VAL A 67 -6.55 -6.13 -7.12
CA VAL A 67 -6.56 -5.77 -8.55
C VAL A 67 -6.58 -4.25 -8.69
N CYS A 68 -5.62 -3.70 -9.44
CA CYS A 68 -5.57 -2.28 -9.73
C CYS A 68 -6.83 -1.85 -10.50
N PRO A 69 -7.64 -0.90 -9.99
CA PRO A 69 -8.88 -0.49 -10.65
C PRO A 69 -8.67 0.30 -11.95
N SER A 70 -7.44 0.75 -12.23
CA SER A 70 -7.13 1.48 -13.47
C SER A 70 -6.60 0.60 -14.58
N CYS A 71 -5.74 -0.38 -14.28
CA CYS A 71 -5.08 -1.22 -15.29
C CYS A 71 -5.45 -2.71 -15.21
N GLY A 72 -6.24 -3.13 -14.23
CA GLY A 72 -6.69 -4.52 -14.08
C GLY A 72 -5.61 -5.53 -13.68
N HIS A 73 -4.36 -5.10 -13.48
CA HIS A 73 -3.28 -6.00 -13.07
C HIS A 73 -3.34 -6.26 -11.56
N SER A 74 -3.01 -7.48 -11.15
CA SER A 74 -2.79 -7.82 -9.74
C SER A 74 -1.58 -7.07 -9.20
N VAL A 75 -1.69 -6.58 -7.97
CA VAL A 75 -0.63 -5.85 -7.27
C VAL A 75 -0.55 -6.35 -5.83
N LEU A 76 0.67 -6.53 -5.33
CA LEU A 76 0.90 -6.79 -3.92
C LEU A 76 0.83 -5.48 -3.14
N TRP A 77 0.20 -5.50 -1.97
CA TRP A 77 0.10 -4.32 -1.12
C TRP A 77 1.47 -3.82 -0.67
N GLY A 78 2.35 -4.74 -0.25
CA GLY A 78 3.72 -4.42 0.15
C GLY A 78 4.51 -3.72 -0.95
N ASP A 79 4.27 -4.06 -2.21
CA ASP A 79 4.96 -3.45 -3.36
C ASP A 79 4.50 -2.02 -3.58
N LEU A 80 3.20 -1.73 -3.46
CA LEU A 80 2.67 -0.36 -3.53
C LEU A 80 3.27 0.53 -2.42
N ILE A 81 3.38 -0.01 -1.20
CA ILE A 81 3.97 0.71 -0.05
C ILE A 81 5.46 0.98 -0.28
N ARG A 82 6.23 -0.02 -0.72
CA ARG A 82 7.66 0.13 -1.05
C ARG A 82 7.87 1.10 -2.20
N TYR A 83 7.02 1.03 -3.23
CA TYR A 83 7.06 1.91 -4.38
C TYR A 83 6.84 3.38 -3.98
N ARG A 84 5.86 3.67 -3.10
CA ARG A 84 5.64 5.02 -2.55
C ARG A 84 6.88 5.60 -1.87
N LYS A 85 7.67 4.76 -1.18
CA LYS A 85 8.87 5.20 -0.45
C LYS A 85 10.07 5.49 -1.35
N GLY A 86 9.98 5.24 -2.66
CA GLY A 86 11.09 5.43 -3.60
C GLY A 86 12.14 4.32 -3.56
N CYS A 87 11.98 3.32 -2.69
CA CYS A 87 12.92 2.18 -2.54
C CYS A 87 12.87 1.18 -3.70
N TYR A 88 12.14 1.48 -4.78
CA TYR A 88 12.09 0.63 -5.98
C TYR A 88 13.26 0.91 -6.94
N GLY A 89 14.02 2.00 -6.72
CA GLY A 89 15.22 2.36 -7.49
C GLY A 89 16.50 1.66 -7.03
N ASP A 90 16.57 1.25 -5.75
CA ASP A 90 17.76 0.63 -5.14
C ASP A 90 17.58 -0.89 -4.93
N LEU A 91 16.87 -1.56 -5.84
CA LEU A 91 16.93 -3.03 -5.93
C LEU A 91 18.23 -3.46 -6.64
N GLU A 92 19.38 -2.91 -6.21
CA GLU A 92 20.61 -3.65 -6.41
C GLU A 92 20.49 -4.91 -5.55
N GLU A 93 20.69 -6.07 -6.17
CA GLU A 93 20.70 -7.36 -5.51
C GLU A 93 21.53 -7.24 -4.23
N ILE A 94 20.89 -7.35 -3.07
CA ILE A 94 21.61 -7.54 -1.82
C ILE A 94 22.27 -8.91 -1.98
N SER A 95 23.48 -8.92 -2.52
CA SER A 95 24.33 -10.10 -2.51
C SER A 95 24.37 -10.57 -1.07
N ASN A 96 23.95 -11.80 -0.86
CA ASN A 96 23.64 -12.38 0.44
C ASN A 96 24.91 -12.66 1.27
N SER A 97 25.94 -11.82 1.14
CA SER A 97 27.25 -11.95 1.78
C SER A 97 27.29 -11.40 3.20
N GLN A 98 26.17 -10.88 3.73
CA GLN A 98 26.08 -10.56 5.14
C GLN A 98 25.96 -11.87 5.91
N GLY A 99 27.04 -12.22 6.62
CA GLY A 99 27.09 -13.39 7.50
C GLY A 99 25.82 -13.50 8.34
N HIS A 100 25.28 -14.72 8.36
CA HIS A 100 24.05 -15.03 9.06
C HIS A 100 24.30 -14.85 10.56
N TRP A 101 23.60 -13.91 11.21
CA TRP A 101 23.76 -13.59 12.65
C TRP A 101 23.74 -14.82 13.59
N VAL A 102 23.27 -15.97 13.13
CA VAL A 102 23.30 -17.25 13.86
C VAL A 102 24.72 -17.78 14.07
N ASP A 103 25.67 -17.49 13.19
CA ASP A 103 27.04 -18.02 13.26
C ASP A 103 27.88 -17.33 14.36
N GLU A 104 27.46 -16.15 14.84
CA GLU A 104 28.17 -15.38 15.86
C GLU A 104 27.82 -15.85 17.29
N LEU A 105 26.62 -16.41 17.49
CA LEU A 105 26.18 -16.94 18.79
C LEU A 105 26.91 -18.23 19.21
N GLN A 106 27.55 -18.93 18.28
CA GLN A 106 28.25 -20.19 18.58
C GLN A 106 29.69 -19.99 19.05
N LYS A 107 30.25 -18.79 18.89
CA LYS A 107 31.65 -18.51 19.26
C LYS A 107 31.84 -18.11 20.72
N ASP A 108 30.77 -17.67 21.39
CA ASP A 108 30.82 -17.26 22.80
C ASP A 108 30.70 -18.44 23.79
N GLN A 109 30.69 -19.69 23.31
CA GLN A 109 30.63 -20.89 24.15
C GLN A 109 31.94 -21.67 24.26
N GLN A 110 33.09 -21.14 23.80
CA GLN A 110 34.37 -21.85 23.87
C GLN A 110 35.37 -21.23 24.86
#